data_AF-A0A2V9Z8M7-F1
#
_entry.id   AF-A0A2V9Z8M7-F1
#
_cell.length_a   1.000
_cell.length_b   1.000
_cell.length_c   1.000
_cell.angle_alpha   90.00
_cell.angle_beta   90.00
_cell.angle_gamma   90.00
#
_symmetry.space_group_name_H-M   'P 1'
#
loop_
_entity.id
_entity.type
_entity.pdbx_description
1 polymer ?
#
loop_
_entity_poly.entity_id
_entity_poly.type
_entity_poly.pdbx_seq_one_letter_code
_entity_poly.pdbx_strand_id
1 'polypeptide(L)'
;MTDVGFEDDQWLIDSNGKFIQTTELLYRIAEHARKVTDSTAWIVDASDVHQLMDTKLAPLSLLSVETGTKNRAETDTGETSALLSVNLRLRALNPHYIEPITKLFQIFCNVPAVACVLVVAGWIHWWLYGIHGIERSIQDTVYTPGGLLVVFAAIFAGAIFHEFGHASVLRSHGGRVRGMGVGLYLMYPAFYTDVSDCYRLGRWARVFTDLGGIYFHLIFVIA
;
A
#
# COMPACT_ATOMS: atom_id res chain seq x y z
N MET A 1 39.34 -32.86 -17.42
CA MET A 1 38.41 -33.97 -17.69
C MET A 1 37.01 -33.41 -17.51
N THR A 2 36.49 -32.85 -18.60
CA THR A 2 35.06 -32.56 -18.82
C THR A 2 34.42 -33.88 -19.23
N ASP A 3 34.22 -34.75 -18.24
CA ASP A 3 33.80 -36.13 -18.47
C ASP A 3 32.51 -36.35 -17.69
N VAL A 4 31.48 -36.81 -18.41
CA VAL A 4 30.13 -37.27 -17.99
C VAL A 4 29.05 -36.28 -17.49
N GLY A 5 29.22 -34.96 -17.56
CA GLY A 5 28.15 -33.99 -17.21
C GLY A 5 27.50 -33.33 -18.44
N PHE A 6 26.17 -33.19 -18.45
CA PHE A 6 25.45 -32.38 -19.44
C PHE A 6 25.88 -30.89 -19.34
N GLU A 7 26.01 -30.19 -20.49
CA GLU A 7 26.41 -28.77 -20.52
C GLU A 7 25.35 -27.83 -19.94
N ASP A 8 24.07 -28.21 -20.03
CA ASP A 8 22.92 -27.47 -19.50
C ASP A 8 22.23 -28.23 -18.36
N ASP A 9 21.63 -27.48 -17.42
CA ASP A 9 20.82 -28.04 -16.33
C ASP A 9 19.66 -28.88 -16.90
N GLN A 10 19.59 -30.15 -16.49
CA GLN A 10 18.50 -31.03 -16.89
C GLN A 10 17.33 -30.97 -15.90
N TRP A 11 16.15 -30.62 -16.41
CA TRP A 11 14.93 -30.52 -15.62
C TRP A 11 14.11 -31.80 -15.77
N LEU A 12 14.04 -32.59 -14.71
CA LEU A 12 13.39 -33.91 -14.71
C LEU A 12 12.17 -33.92 -13.80
N ILE A 13 11.09 -34.53 -14.27
CA ILE A 13 9.89 -34.80 -13.47
C ILE A 13 9.76 -36.32 -13.31
N ASP A 14 9.55 -36.78 -12.07
CA ASP A 14 9.22 -38.18 -11.80
C ASP A 14 7.71 -38.40 -11.92
N SER A 15 7.32 -39.36 -12.76
CA SER A 15 5.96 -39.87 -12.87
C SER A 15 5.97 -41.38 -12.65
N ASN A 16 5.61 -41.80 -11.44
CA ASN A 16 5.50 -43.21 -11.04
C ASN A 16 6.77 -44.04 -11.32
N GLY A 17 7.95 -43.48 -11.03
CA GLY A 17 9.25 -44.14 -11.21
C GLY A 17 9.81 -44.01 -12.63
N LYS A 18 9.17 -43.24 -13.51
CA LYS A 18 9.72 -42.83 -14.81
C LYS A 18 10.12 -41.37 -14.76
N PHE A 19 11.41 -41.09 -14.99
CA PHE A 19 11.92 -39.74 -15.14
C PHE A 19 11.68 -39.25 -16.56
N ILE A 20 10.93 -38.15 -16.70
CA ILE A 20 10.65 -37.47 -17.96
C ILE A 20 11.48 -36.19 -17.98
N GLN A 21 12.30 -36.03 -19.02
CA GLN A 21 13.03 -34.78 -19.26
C GLN A 21 12.08 -33.72 -19.79
N THR A 22 12.15 -32.54 -19.20
CA THR A 22 11.27 -31.41 -19.48
C THR A 22 12.09 -30.14 -19.68
N THR A 23 11.44 -29.08 -20.15
CA THR A 23 12.04 -27.74 -20.14
C THR A 23 11.92 -27.12 -18.75
N GLU A 24 12.80 -26.17 -18.43
CA GLU A 24 12.74 -25.41 -17.17
C GLU A 24 11.35 -24.81 -16.92
N LEU A 25 10.75 -24.23 -17.95
CA LEU A 25 9.44 -23.61 -17.84
C LEU A 25 8.37 -24.63 -17.46
N LEU A 26 8.36 -25.80 -18.12
CA LEU A 26 7.37 -26.85 -17.84
C LEU A 26 7.55 -27.41 -16.42
N TYR A 27 8.81 -27.58 -15.99
CA TYR A 27 9.13 -27.98 -14.62
C TYR A 27 8.62 -26.98 -13.59
N ARG A 28 8.90 -25.68 -13.77
CA ARG A 28 8.45 -24.62 -12.86
C ARG A 28 6.92 -24.52 -12.81
N ILE A 29 6.24 -24.70 -13.93
CA ILE A 29 4.76 -24.74 -13.98
C ILE A 29 4.24 -25.93 -13.18
N ALA A 30 4.80 -27.13 -13.39
CA ALA A 30 4.40 -28.33 -12.66
C ALA A 30 4.65 -28.21 -11.15
N GLU A 31 5.79 -27.61 -10.76
CA GLU A 31 6.13 -27.34 -9.35
C GLU A 31 5.09 -26.40 -8.70
N HIS A 32 4.70 -25.33 -9.38
CA HIS A 32 3.69 -24.40 -8.87
C HIS A 32 2.30 -25.02 -8.85
N ALA A 33 1.91 -25.79 -9.88
CA ALA A 33 0.62 -26.49 -9.92
C ALA A 33 0.46 -27.47 -8.74
N ARG A 34 1.54 -28.19 -8.40
CA ARG A 34 1.55 -29.07 -7.23
C ARG A 34 1.43 -28.29 -5.92
N LYS A 35 2.21 -27.21 -5.75
CA LYS A 35 2.12 -26.34 -4.55
C LYS A 35 0.72 -25.75 -4.37
N VAL A 36 0.08 -25.32 -5.46
CA VAL A 36 -1.30 -24.82 -5.41
C VAL A 36 -2.23 -25.92 -4.94
N THR A 37 -2.17 -27.11 -5.56
CA THR A 37 -2.98 -28.28 -5.17
C THR A 37 -2.79 -28.67 -3.71
N ASP A 38 -1.54 -28.71 -3.21
CA ASP A 38 -1.24 -29.03 -1.81
C ASP A 38 -1.75 -27.94 -0.83
N SER A 39 -1.85 -26.69 -1.29
CA SER A 39 -2.33 -25.55 -0.51
C SER A 39 -3.85 -25.38 -0.52
N THR A 40 -4.56 -26.07 -1.42
CA THR A 40 -6.01 -25.99 -1.59
C THR A 40 -6.70 -27.25 -1.09
N ALA A 41 -7.97 -27.12 -0.68
CA ALA A 41 -8.77 -28.26 -0.23
C ALA A 41 -9.25 -29.17 -1.38
N TRP A 42 -8.99 -28.78 -2.63
CA TRP A 42 -9.39 -29.48 -3.84
C TRP A 42 -8.23 -29.59 -4.83
N ILE A 43 -8.33 -30.58 -5.71
CA ILE A 43 -7.38 -30.79 -6.82
C ILE A 43 -7.71 -29.77 -7.92
N VAL A 44 -6.69 -29.09 -8.44
CA VAL A 44 -6.83 -28.14 -9.55
C VAL A 44 -6.60 -28.89 -10.86
N ASP A 45 -7.62 -28.97 -11.71
CA ASP A 45 -7.50 -29.54 -13.05
C ASP A 45 -7.21 -28.45 -14.11
N ALA A 46 -6.74 -28.87 -15.29
CA ALA A 46 -6.52 -27.97 -16.43
C ALA A 46 -7.80 -27.22 -16.81
N SER A 47 -8.97 -27.88 -16.72
CA SER A 47 -10.27 -27.26 -17.01
C SER A 47 -10.60 -26.09 -16.07
N ASP A 48 -10.28 -26.21 -14.78
CA ASP A 48 -10.48 -25.15 -13.78
C ASP A 48 -9.62 -23.93 -14.10
N VAL A 49 -8.36 -24.15 -14.51
CA VAL A 49 -7.43 -23.08 -14.90
C VAL A 49 -7.95 -22.36 -16.13
N HIS A 50 -8.38 -23.08 -17.17
CA HIS A 50 -8.98 -22.48 -18.37
C HIS A 50 -10.22 -21.66 -18.04
N GLN A 51 -11.11 -22.18 -17.18
CA GLN A 51 -12.30 -21.44 -16.75
C GLN A 51 -11.94 -20.16 -16.01
N LEU A 52 -10.95 -20.18 -15.10
CA LEU A 52 -10.48 -18.99 -14.39
C LEU A 52 -9.79 -17.99 -15.33
N MET A 53 -9.04 -18.47 -16.31
CA MET A 53 -8.46 -17.63 -17.35
C MET A 53 -9.54 -16.87 -18.10
N ASP A 54 -10.58 -17.56 -18.57
CA ASP A 54 -11.63 -16.95 -19.39
C ASP A 54 -12.60 -16.08 -18.57
N THR A 55 -12.96 -16.50 -17.36
CA THR A 55 -14.01 -15.83 -16.57
C THR A 55 -13.48 -14.77 -15.60
N LYS A 56 -12.21 -14.84 -15.18
CA LYS A 56 -11.64 -13.93 -14.17
C LYS A 56 -10.45 -13.14 -14.68
N LEU A 57 -9.51 -13.77 -15.40
CA LEU A 57 -8.28 -13.10 -15.81
C LEU A 57 -8.45 -12.33 -17.13
N ALA A 58 -9.18 -12.87 -18.10
CA ALA A 58 -9.44 -12.22 -19.39
C ALA A 58 -10.24 -10.90 -19.23
N PRO A 59 -11.31 -10.83 -18.41
CA PRO A 59 -12.03 -9.57 -18.20
C PRO A 59 -11.21 -8.50 -17.48
N LEU A 60 -10.19 -8.90 -16.72
CA LEU A 60 -9.27 -7.99 -16.04
C LEU A 60 -8.07 -7.57 -16.93
N SER A 61 -8.02 -8.02 -18.19
CA SER A 61 -6.92 -7.79 -19.13
C SER A 61 -5.53 -8.18 -18.59
N LEU A 62 -5.49 -9.14 -17.66
CA LEU A 62 -4.24 -9.64 -17.06
C LEU A 62 -3.54 -10.70 -17.94
N LEU A 63 -4.15 -11.09 -19.05
CA LEU A 63 -3.61 -12.03 -20.03
C LEU A 63 -3.15 -11.24 -21.26
N SER A 64 -1.83 -11.11 -21.48
CA SER A 64 -1.32 -10.60 -22.75
C SER A 64 -1.39 -11.71 -23.79
N VAL A 65 -2.47 -11.75 -24.55
CA VAL A 65 -2.55 -12.59 -25.74
C VAL A 65 -1.79 -11.88 -26.86
N GLU A 66 -0.47 -12.04 -26.91
CA GLU A 66 0.31 -11.71 -28.11
C GLU A 66 0.04 -12.77 -29.18
N THR A 67 -1.19 -12.80 -29.73
CA THR A 67 -1.41 -13.49 -31.00
C THR A 67 -0.91 -12.55 -32.08
N GLY A 68 0.25 -12.89 -32.65
CA GLY A 68 0.92 -12.12 -33.68
C GLY A 68 0.00 -11.78 -34.85
N THR A 69 -0.57 -10.58 -34.83
CA THR A 69 -0.91 -9.82 -36.03
C THR A 69 -0.73 -8.35 -35.69
N LYS A 70 0.23 -7.71 -36.36
CA LYS A 70 0.40 -6.26 -36.33
C LYS A 70 -0.92 -5.61 -36.75
N ASN A 71 -1.62 -5.02 -35.79
CA ASN A 71 -2.36 -3.78 -36.00
C ASN A 71 -2.35 -3.01 -34.68
N ARG A 72 -1.47 -2.01 -34.65
CA ARG A 72 -1.46 -0.91 -33.69
C ARG A 72 -2.71 -0.08 -33.96
N ALA A 73 -3.84 -0.53 -33.43
CA ALA A 73 -5.01 0.30 -33.22
C ALA A 73 -5.23 0.30 -31.72
N GLU A 74 -4.91 1.46 -31.14
CA GLU A 74 -5.30 1.96 -29.81
C GLU A 74 -6.34 1.08 -29.11
N THR A 75 -5.88 0.13 -28.31
CA THR A 75 -6.67 -0.33 -27.17
C THR A 75 -6.49 0.75 -26.11
N ASP A 76 -7.27 1.82 -26.26
CA ASP A 76 -7.64 2.70 -25.18
C ASP A 76 -8.32 1.80 -24.15
N THR A 77 -7.51 1.25 -23.24
CA THR A 77 -8.03 0.65 -22.02
C THR A 77 -8.83 1.76 -21.39
N GLY A 78 -10.16 1.65 -21.50
CA GLY A 78 -11.07 2.43 -20.69
C GLY A 78 -10.71 2.14 -19.25
N GLU A 79 -9.74 2.88 -18.73
CA GLU A 79 -9.57 3.12 -17.31
C GLU A 79 -10.94 3.63 -16.93
N THR A 80 -11.74 2.77 -16.33
CA THR A 80 -12.80 3.24 -15.43
C THR A 80 -12.05 3.94 -14.31
N SER A 81 -11.58 5.17 -14.59
CA SER A 81 -11.16 6.13 -13.60
C SER A 81 -12.42 6.30 -12.76
N ALA A 82 -12.52 5.49 -11.71
CA ALA A 82 -13.57 5.64 -10.73
C ALA A 82 -13.58 7.14 -10.42
N LEU A 83 -14.71 7.81 -10.54
CA LEU A 83 -14.75 9.27 -10.36
C LEU A 83 -14.22 9.71 -8.97
N LEU A 84 -14.05 8.75 -8.06
CA LEU A 84 -13.50 8.85 -6.71
C LEU A 84 -12.05 8.34 -6.58
N SER A 85 -11.39 7.90 -7.66
CA SER A 85 -9.97 7.59 -7.62
C SER A 85 -9.17 8.89 -7.66
N VAL A 86 -8.13 8.96 -6.83
CA VAL A 86 -7.12 10.03 -6.94
C VAL A 86 -6.47 9.91 -8.33
N ASN A 87 -6.83 10.86 -9.20
CA ASN A 87 -6.33 10.97 -10.57
C ASN A 87 -5.02 11.77 -10.54
N LEU A 88 -4.17 11.58 -11.56
CA LEU A 88 -2.88 12.28 -11.70
C LEU A 88 -1.97 12.12 -10.45
N ARG A 89 -1.63 10.88 -10.10
CA ARG A 89 -0.75 10.58 -8.96
C ARG A 89 0.69 10.94 -9.28
N LEU A 90 1.13 12.09 -8.77
CA LEU A 90 2.53 12.48 -8.80
C LEU A 90 3.21 11.89 -7.57
N ARG A 91 4.08 10.92 -7.80
CA ARG A 91 4.93 10.36 -6.75
C ARG A 91 5.97 11.38 -6.35
N ALA A 92 5.66 12.17 -5.31
CA ALA A 92 6.49 13.28 -4.87
C ALA A 92 7.74 12.82 -4.10
N LEU A 93 7.64 11.72 -3.34
CA LEU A 93 8.73 11.21 -2.51
C LEU A 93 9.05 9.75 -2.83
N ASN A 94 10.33 9.52 -3.16
CA ASN A 94 10.89 8.18 -3.33
C ASN A 94 11.00 7.50 -1.94
N PRO A 95 10.67 6.20 -1.81
CA PRO A 95 10.83 5.42 -0.58
C PRO A 95 12.15 5.63 0.16
N HIS A 96 13.25 5.89 -0.55
CA HIS A 96 14.56 6.13 0.06
C HIS A 96 14.57 7.32 1.04
N TYR A 97 13.83 8.40 0.74
CA TYR A 97 13.76 9.58 1.63
C TYR A 97 12.71 9.44 2.73
N ILE A 98 11.69 8.62 2.51
CA ILE A 98 10.61 8.35 3.47
C ILE A 98 11.12 7.44 4.59
N GLU A 99 12.03 6.54 4.27
CA GLU A 99 12.59 5.54 5.17
C GLU A 99 13.20 6.05 6.48
N PRO A 100 14.15 7.00 6.46
CA PRO A 100 14.73 7.51 7.70
C PRO A 100 13.69 8.22 8.59
N ILE A 101 12.80 8.99 7.98
CA ILE A 101 11.76 9.74 8.70
C ILE A 101 10.76 8.80 9.36
N THR A 102 10.26 7.82 8.60
CA THR A 102 9.33 6.81 9.13
C THR A 102 9.96 5.91 10.18
N LYS A 103 11.29 5.67 10.15
CA LYS A 103 11.99 4.96 11.23
C LYS A 103 12.00 5.77 12.53
N LEU A 104 12.24 7.08 12.45
CA LEU A 104 12.17 7.95 13.62
C LEU A 104 10.76 7.95 14.22
N PHE A 105 9.74 8.05 13.35
CA PHE A 105 8.35 8.10 13.76
C PHE A 105 7.77 6.78 14.27
N GLN A 106 8.38 5.64 13.94
CA GLN A 106 8.00 4.36 14.55
C GLN A 106 8.14 4.35 16.08
N ILE A 107 8.98 5.21 16.67
CA ILE A 107 9.09 5.34 18.13
C ILE A 107 7.74 5.73 18.75
N PHE A 108 6.98 6.60 18.08
CA PHE A 108 5.64 7.00 18.52
C PHE A 108 4.59 5.89 18.33
N CYS A 109 4.89 4.85 17.55
CA CYS A 109 3.96 3.75 17.30
C CYS A 109 4.02 2.66 18.40
N ASN A 110 4.90 2.80 19.39
CA ASN A 110 4.96 1.88 20.53
C ASN A 110 3.74 2.07 21.46
N VAL A 111 3.18 0.96 21.97
CA VAL A 111 2.01 0.98 22.88
C VAL A 111 2.11 2.01 24.02
N PRO A 112 3.23 2.13 24.77
CA PRO A 112 3.32 3.15 25.83
C PRO A 112 3.32 4.59 25.30
N ALA A 113 3.93 4.83 24.13
CA ALA A 113 3.94 6.15 23.51
C ALA A 113 2.54 6.53 23.04
N VAL A 114 1.81 5.60 22.43
CA VAL A 114 0.40 5.78 22.03
C VAL A 114 -0.46 6.12 23.25
N ALA A 115 -0.37 5.34 24.33
CA ALA A 115 -1.14 5.59 25.55
C ALA A 115 -0.83 6.97 26.15
N CYS A 116 0.45 7.36 26.19
CA CYS A 116 0.88 8.67 26.69
C CYS A 116 0.29 9.81 25.84
N VAL A 117 0.40 9.72 24.52
CA VAL A 117 -0.18 10.72 23.59
C VAL A 117 -1.69 10.83 23.77
N LEU A 118 -2.41 9.72 23.91
CA LEU A 118 -3.87 9.74 24.11
C LEU A 118 -4.27 10.39 25.45
N VAL A 119 -3.53 10.12 26.52
CA VAL A 119 -3.76 10.75 27.84
C VAL A 119 -3.50 12.26 27.77
N VAL A 120 -2.38 12.67 27.18
CA VAL A 120 -2.03 14.09 27.01
C VAL A 120 -3.07 14.79 26.13
N ALA A 121 -3.47 14.17 25.02
CA ALA A 121 -4.50 14.71 24.15
C ALA A 121 -5.84 14.89 24.88
N GLY A 122 -6.27 13.87 25.63
CA GLY A 122 -7.49 13.93 26.43
C GLY A 122 -7.45 15.04 27.48
N TRP A 123 -6.32 15.21 28.15
CA TRP A 123 -6.09 16.28 29.12
C TRP A 123 -6.17 17.67 28.46
N ILE A 124 -5.47 17.87 27.34
CA ILE A 124 -5.48 19.13 26.59
C ILE A 124 -6.90 19.47 26.12
N HIS A 125 -7.65 18.50 25.59
CA HIS A 125 -9.03 18.72 25.17
C HIS A 125 -9.91 19.09 26.35
N TRP A 126 -9.84 18.34 27.46
CA TRP A 126 -10.61 18.66 28.65
C TRP A 126 -10.32 20.08 29.16
N TRP A 127 -9.05 20.48 29.22
CA TRP A 127 -8.65 21.82 29.62
C TRP A 127 -9.13 22.90 28.64
N LEU A 128 -8.94 22.67 27.34
CA LEU A 128 -9.27 23.63 26.28
C LEU A 128 -10.78 23.88 26.18
N TYR A 129 -11.59 22.82 26.15
CA TYR A 129 -13.05 22.91 26.00
C TYR A 129 -13.75 23.20 27.33
N GLY A 130 -13.22 22.71 28.45
CA GLY A 130 -13.87 22.83 29.75
C GLY A 130 -13.51 24.09 30.53
N ILE A 131 -12.28 24.61 30.38
CA ILE A 131 -11.75 25.69 31.23
C ILE A 131 -11.37 26.91 30.41
N HIS A 132 -10.52 26.74 29.39
CA HIS A 132 -9.94 27.86 28.65
C HIS A 132 -10.96 28.54 27.72
N GLY A 133 -11.81 27.73 27.08
CA GLY A 133 -12.70 28.18 26.01
C GLY A 133 -11.93 28.48 24.73
N ILE A 134 -12.59 28.36 23.58
CA ILE A 134 -11.95 28.46 22.25
C ILE A 134 -12.36 29.73 21.51
N GLU A 135 -13.42 30.40 21.96
CA GLU A 135 -14.04 31.53 21.26
C GLU A 135 -13.05 32.68 20.99
N ARG A 136 -12.27 33.08 22.01
CA ARG A 136 -11.28 34.15 21.87
C ARG A 136 -10.17 33.77 20.88
N SER A 137 -9.65 32.55 20.96
CA SER A 137 -8.61 32.07 20.05
C SER A 137 -9.07 32.01 18.59
N ILE A 138 -10.33 31.63 18.35
CA ILE A 138 -10.91 31.67 17.00
C ILE A 138 -11.02 33.11 16.50
N GLN A 139 -11.57 34.02 17.32
CA GLN A 139 -11.69 35.43 16.94
C GLN A 139 -10.33 36.02 16.61
N ASP A 140 -9.33 35.85 17.48
CA ASP A 140 -7.97 36.37 17.27
C ASP A 140 -7.34 35.84 15.98
N THR A 141 -7.54 34.56 15.67
CA THR A 141 -7.01 33.93 14.45
C THR A 141 -7.68 34.46 13.19
N VAL A 142 -8.99 34.73 13.24
CA VAL A 142 -9.76 35.24 12.10
C VAL A 142 -9.50 36.72 11.85
N TYR A 143 -9.39 37.52 12.91
CA TYR A 143 -9.20 38.97 12.81
C TYR A 143 -7.73 39.39 12.63
N THR A 144 -6.78 38.47 12.81
CA THR A 144 -5.37 38.73 12.54
C THR A 144 -5.03 38.38 11.07
N PRO A 145 -4.52 39.32 10.26
CA PRO A 145 -4.24 39.08 8.84
C PRO A 145 -3.33 37.87 8.55
N GLY A 146 -2.40 37.56 9.46
CA GLY A 146 -1.52 36.39 9.35
C GLY A 146 -2.09 35.09 9.94
N GLY A 147 -3.14 35.15 10.77
CA GLY A 147 -3.66 33.98 11.49
C GLY A 147 -4.22 32.92 10.56
N LEU A 148 -5.04 33.34 9.58
CA LEU A 148 -5.59 32.45 8.55
C LEU A 148 -4.50 31.75 7.71
N LEU A 149 -3.43 32.48 7.34
CA LEU A 149 -2.32 31.88 6.59
C LEU A 149 -1.59 30.80 7.40
N VAL A 150 -1.39 31.03 8.70
CA VAL A 150 -0.81 30.04 9.61
C VAL A 150 -1.70 28.80 9.71
N VAL A 151 -3.02 28.97 9.85
CA VAL A 151 -3.96 27.84 9.88
C VAL A 151 -3.92 27.05 8.57
N PHE A 152 -3.92 27.72 7.42
CA PHE A 152 -3.78 27.02 6.14
C PHE A 152 -2.47 26.24 6.05
N ALA A 153 -1.34 26.86 6.41
CA ALA A 153 -0.05 26.16 6.43
C ALA A 153 -0.06 24.95 7.38
N ALA A 154 -0.68 25.09 8.56
CA ALA A 154 -0.84 24.01 9.52
C ALA A 154 -1.70 22.86 8.98
N ILE A 155 -2.76 23.14 8.22
CA ILE A 155 -3.59 22.11 7.58
C ILE A 155 -2.75 21.31 6.57
N PHE A 156 -1.96 21.98 5.72
CA PHE A 156 -1.09 21.30 4.77
C PHE A 156 -0.01 20.47 5.46
N ALA A 157 0.65 21.04 6.47
CA ALA A 157 1.66 20.33 7.26
C ALA A 157 1.06 19.11 7.99
N GLY A 158 -0.13 19.27 8.57
CA GLY A 158 -0.88 18.21 9.23
C GLY A 158 -1.28 17.09 8.27
N ALA A 159 -1.68 17.42 7.04
CA ALA A 159 -1.98 16.43 6.01
C ALA A 159 -0.73 15.64 5.58
N ILE A 160 0.43 16.29 5.43
CA ILE A 160 1.70 15.59 5.18
C ILE A 160 2.03 14.66 6.36
N PHE A 161 1.87 15.14 7.59
CA PHE A 161 2.13 14.37 8.80
C PHE A 161 1.17 13.19 8.97
N HIS A 162 -0.10 13.33 8.55
CA HIS A 162 -1.09 12.26 8.47
C HIS A 162 -0.61 11.12 7.57
N GLU A 163 -0.11 11.44 6.39
CA GLU A 163 0.47 10.46 5.46
C GLU A 163 1.69 9.74 6.06
N PHE A 164 2.55 10.48 6.77
CA PHE A 164 3.65 9.87 7.52
C PHE A 164 3.16 8.93 8.63
N GLY A 165 1.98 9.16 9.20
CA GLY A 165 1.37 8.26 10.18
C GLY A 165 1.01 6.90 9.61
N HIS A 166 0.31 6.88 8.47
CA HIS A 166 0.04 5.64 7.74
C HIS A 166 1.33 4.88 7.41
N ALA A 167 2.33 5.60 6.89
CA ALA A 167 3.63 5.04 6.54
C ALA A 167 4.37 4.45 7.75
N SER A 168 4.36 5.16 8.88
CA SER A 168 5.10 4.77 10.10
C SER A 168 4.48 3.54 10.77
N VAL A 169 3.15 3.49 10.85
CA VAL A 169 2.43 2.35 11.43
C VAL A 169 2.52 1.11 10.53
N LEU A 170 2.46 1.27 9.21
CA LEU A 170 2.68 0.14 8.29
C LEU A 170 4.06 -0.50 8.51
N ARG A 171 5.09 0.33 8.68
CA ARG A 171 6.46 -0.15 8.92
C ARG A 171 6.64 -0.79 10.29
N SER A 172 5.99 -0.29 11.34
CA SER A 172 6.06 -0.91 12.67
C SER A 172 5.47 -2.33 12.67
N HIS A 173 4.56 -2.62 11.74
CA HIS A 173 3.99 -3.95 11.51
C HIS A 173 4.76 -4.80 10.48
N GLY A 174 5.91 -4.31 9.99
CA GLY A 174 6.77 -5.04 9.05
C GLY A 174 6.43 -4.86 7.57
N GLY A 175 5.46 -3.99 7.23
CA GLY A 175 5.12 -3.68 5.84
C GLY A 175 6.09 -2.70 5.17
N ARG A 176 6.08 -2.67 3.84
CA ARG A 176 6.89 -1.76 3.02
C ARG A 176 6.04 -0.66 2.41
N VAL A 177 6.44 0.58 2.67
CA VAL A 177 5.84 1.77 2.05
C VAL A 177 6.35 1.89 0.63
N ARG A 178 5.44 1.85 -0.35
CA ARG A 178 5.82 1.85 -1.77
C ARG A 178 6.04 3.26 -2.29
N GLY A 179 5.51 4.29 -1.65
CA GLY A 179 5.79 5.69 -1.99
C GLY A 179 4.80 6.64 -1.33
N MET A 180 5.10 7.92 -1.37
CA MET A 180 4.21 9.00 -0.93
C MET A 180 4.17 10.07 -2.02
N GLY A 181 3.04 10.74 -2.17
CA GLY A 181 2.85 11.70 -3.24
C GLY A 181 1.71 12.65 -3.02
N VAL A 182 1.45 13.42 -4.07
CA VAL A 182 0.30 14.31 -4.19
C VAL A 182 -0.45 13.86 -5.43
N GLY A 183 -1.77 13.81 -5.34
CA GLY A 183 -2.63 13.61 -6.49
C GLY A 183 -3.81 14.58 -6.46
N LEU A 184 -4.64 14.51 -7.49
CA LEU A 184 -5.87 15.30 -7.58
C LEU A 184 -7.06 14.38 -7.32
N TYR A 185 -7.73 14.62 -6.20
CA TYR A 185 -9.04 14.06 -5.96
C TYR A 185 -10.08 14.97 -6.61
N LEU A 186 -10.59 14.57 -7.78
CA LEU A 186 -11.41 15.39 -8.68
C LEU A 186 -10.72 16.70 -9.10
N MET A 187 -10.83 17.74 -8.27
CA MET A 187 -10.26 19.08 -8.49
C MET A 187 -9.42 19.57 -7.30
N TYR A 188 -9.37 18.81 -6.20
CA TYR A 188 -8.67 19.19 -4.99
C TYR A 188 -7.35 18.42 -4.83
N PRO A 189 -6.24 19.08 -4.47
CA PRO A 189 -5.00 18.40 -4.16
C PRO A 189 -5.18 17.54 -2.91
N ALA A 190 -4.70 16.31 -2.97
CA ALA A 190 -4.71 15.36 -1.86
C ALA A 190 -3.34 14.70 -1.75
N PHE A 191 -2.80 14.63 -0.53
CA PHE A 191 -1.63 13.81 -0.25
C PHE A 191 -2.06 12.34 -0.19
N TYR A 192 -1.14 11.43 -0.53
CA TYR A 192 -1.39 10.01 -0.41
C TYR A 192 -0.11 9.25 -0.08
N THR A 193 -0.29 8.14 0.63
CA THR A 193 0.74 7.13 0.89
C THR A 193 0.29 5.80 0.32
N ASP A 194 1.14 5.16 -0.49
CA ASP A 194 0.91 3.81 -0.96
C ASP A 194 1.24 2.80 0.15
N VAL A 195 0.17 2.41 0.84
CA VAL A 195 0.14 1.39 1.90
C VAL A 195 -0.39 0.05 1.40
N SER A 196 -0.45 -0.21 0.09
CA SER A 196 -1.04 -1.46 -0.45
C SER A 196 -0.36 -2.74 0.05
N ASP A 197 0.87 -2.65 0.57
CA ASP A 197 1.54 -3.79 1.21
C ASP A 197 0.84 -4.26 2.50
N CYS A 198 -0.01 -3.42 3.12
CA CYS A 198 -0.80 -3.75 4.32
C CYS A 198 -1.77 -4.92 4.07
N TYR A 199 -2.24 -5.12 2.83
CA TYR A 199 -3.13 -6.22 2.46
C TYR A 199 -2.47 -7.59 2.54
N ARG A 200 -1.14 -7.64 2.62
CA ARG A 200 -0.35 -8.88 2.83
C ARG A 200 -0.15 -9.20 4.31
N LEU A 201 -0.47 -8.26 5.20
CA LEU A 201 -0.33 -8.40 6.64
C LEU A 201 -1.65 -8.85 7.28
N GLY A 202 -1.61 -9.14 8.58
CA GLY A 202 -2.80 -9.51 9.35
C GLY A 202 -3.84 -8.38 9.42
N ARG A 203 -5.10 -8.74 9.69
CA ARG A 203 -6.25 -7.80 9.74
C ARG A 203 -5.99 -6.57 10.61
N TRP A 204 -5.31 -6.74 11.74
CA TRP A 204 -5.04 -5.68 12.71
C TRP A 204 -3.99 -4.70 12.21
N ALA A 205 -2.98 -5.17 11.47
CA ALA A 205 -1.98 -4.29 10.86
C ALA A 205 -2.65 -3.32 9.87
N ARG A 206 -3.65 -3.78 9.12
CA ARG A 206 -4.45 -2.91 8.25
C ARG A 206 -5.23 -1.86 9.04
N VAL A 207 -5.97 -2.27 10.07
CA VAL A 207 -6.74 -1.35 10.93
C VAL A 207 -5.83 -0.29 11.56
N PHE A 208 -4.70 -0.69 12.13
CA PHE A 208 -3.77 0.26 12.74
C PHE A 208 -3.11 1.15 11.69
N THR A 209 -2.79 0.62 10.50
CA THR A 209 -2.27 1.43 9.40
C THR A 209 -3.27 2.50 9.02
N ASP A 210 -4.56 2.17 8.88
CA ASP A 210 -5.64 3.11 8.56
C ASP A 210 -5.86 4.15 9.69
N LEU A 211 -5.72 3.75 10.96
CA LEU A 211 -5.78 4.67 12.10
C LEU A 211 -4.52 5.54 12.26
N GLY A 212 -3.41 5.13 11.66
CA GLY A 212 -2.10 5.78 11.82
C GLY A 212 -2.12 7.24 11.42
N GLY A 213 -2.84 7.59 10.33
CA GLY A 213 -2.98 8.98 9.92
C GLY A 213 -3.71 9.83 10.96
N ILE A 214 -4.81 9.35 11.53
CA ILE A 214 -5.56 10.07 12.57
C ILE A 214 -4.69 10.26 13.82
N TYR A 215 -3.97 9.21 14.23
CA TYR A 215 -3.08 9.25 15.39
C TYR A 215 -1.96 10.28 15.22
N PHE A 216 -1.32 10.34 14.05
CA PHE A 216 -0.27 11.32 13.78
C PHE A 216 -0.83 12.73 13.67
N HIS A 217 -2.00 12.90 13.07
CA HIS A 217 -2.68 14.19 13.08
C HIS A 217 -2.94 14.68 14.52
N LEU A 218 -3.33 13.77 15.42
CA LEU A 218 -3.48 14.11 16.84
C LEU A 218 -2.16 14.58 17.46
N ILE A 219 -1.04 13.89 17.20
CA ILE A 219 0.30 14.32 17.64
C ILE A 219 0.62 15.72 17.11
N PHE A 220 0.35 15.98 15.83
CA PHE A 220 0.62 17.27 15.21
C PHE A 220 -0.17 18.42 15.86
N VAL A 221 -1.43 18.18 16.23
CA VAL A 221 -2.30 19.21 16.82
C VAL A 221 -1.92 19.52 18.28
N ILE A 222 -1.36 18.55 19.01
CA ILE A 222 -0.97 18.75 20.42
C ILE A 222 0.48 19.25 20.59
N ALA A 223 1.29 19.20 19.53
CA ALA A 223 2.69 19.65 19.52
C ALA A 223 2.78 21.16 19.30
#